data_AF-E1YHG3-F1
#
_entry.id   AF-E1YHG3-F1
#
_cell.length_a   1.000
_cell.length_b   1.000
_cell.length_c   1.000
_cell.angle_alpha   90.00
_cell.angle_beta   90.00
_cell.angle_gamma   90.00
#
_symmetry.space_group_name_H-M   'P 1'
#
loop_
_entity.id
_entity.type
_entity.pdbx_description
1 polymer ?
#
loop_
_entity_poly.entity_id
_entity_poly.type
_entity_poly.pdbx_seq_one_letter_code
_entity_poly.pdbx_strand_id
1 'polypeptide(L)'
;MSETNLFQNRYKSILCQEDAYLLELVRYIHLNPLRAGLVTDLKTLDNHPYCGHSVLMAKVNRDWQNTDKVLELFSEKSGTARQIYRSQIG
;
A
#
# COMPACT_ATOMS: atom_id res chain seq x y z
N MET A 1 35.82 -7.37 -3.25
CA MET A 1 34.87 -6.25 -3.27
C MET A 1 33.99 -6.44 -4.51
N SER A 2 32.83 -7.08 -4.37
CA SER A 2 31.92 -7.30 -5.51
C SER A 2 31.02 -6.09 -5.68
N GLU A 3 31.01 -5.49 -6.87
CA GLU A 3 30.17 -4.34 -7.19
C GLU A 3 28.69 -4.70 -7.09
N THR A 4 27.98 -3.99 -6.22
CA THR A 4 26.53 -4.15 -6.02
C THR A 4 25.80 -3.53 -7.21
N ASN A 5 25.12 -4.35 -8.01
CA ASN A 5 24.19 -3.87 -9.03
C ASN A 5 23.04 -3.09 -8.37
N LEU A 6 22.70 -1.90 -8.88
CA LEU A 6 21.58 -1.09 -8.39
C LEU A 6 20.25 -1.87 -8.43
N PHE A 7 20.13 -2.79 -9.39
CA PHE A 7 18.99 -3.69 -9.54
C PHE A 7 19.37 -5.08 -9.06
N GLN A 8 18.87 -5.43 -7.88
CA GLN A 8 18.94 -6.79 -7.36
C GLN A 8 17.66 -7.53 -7.77
N ASN A 9 17.80 -8.54 -8.63
CA ASN A 9 16.73 -9.33 -9.26
C ASN A 9 15.94 -8.64 -10.39
N ARG A 10 15.23 -9.43 -11.20
CA ARG A 10 14.33 -8.95 -12.25
C ARG A 10 13.03 -8.41 -11.65
N TYR A 11 12.43 -7.41 -12.31
CA TYR A 11 11.06 -6.97 -12.03
C TYR A 11 10.10 -8.15 -12.06
N LYS A 12 9.31 -8.32 -11.00
CA LYS A 12 8.27 -9.34 -10.94
C LYS A 12 7.04 -8.81 -11.66
N SER A 13 6.72 -9.41 -12.81
CA SER A 13 5.45 -9.24 -13.51
C SER A 13 4.60 -10.48 -13.25
N ILE A 14 3.52 -10.32 -12.51
CA ILE A 14 2.59 -11.40 -12.17
C ILE A 14 1.21 -10.97 -12.68
N LEU A 15 0.54 -11.84 -13.44
CA LEU A 15 -0.83 -11.61 -13.88
C LEU A 15 -1.76 -11.68 -12.67
N CYS A 16 -2.42 -10.58 -12.33
CA CYS A 16 -3.41 -10.58 -11.25
C CYS A 16 -4.58 -11.50 -11.62
N GLN A 17 -4.87 -12.52 -10.82
CA GLN A 17 -6.27 -12.99 -10.72
C GLN A 17 -7.01 -11.88 -9.95
N GLU A 18 -7.88 -11.17 -10.66
CA GLU A 18 -7.83 -9.69 -10.75
C GLU A 18 -7.87 -8.97 -9.40
N ASP A 19 -8.87 -9.25 -8.54
CA ASP A 19 -9.12 -8.43 -7.35
C ASP A 19 -8.41 -8.93 -6.08
N ALA A 20 -8.45 -10.24 -5.81
CA ALA A 20 -7.87 -10.80 -4.58
C ALA A 20 -6.35 -10.64 -4.55
N TYR A 21 -5.68 -10.87 -5.69
CA TYR A 21 -4.24 -10.66 -5.79
C TYR A 21 -3.88 -9.17 -5.67
N LEU A 22 -4.67 -8.29 -6.30
CA LEU A 22 -4.46 -6.85 -6.19
C LEU A 22 -4.61 -6.36 -4.74
N LEU A 23 -5.60 -6.87 -4.01
CA LEU A 23 -5.80 -6.59 -2.59
C LEU A 23 -4.57 -6.99 -1.75
N GLU A 24 -4.05 -8.21 -1.94
CA GLU A 24 -2.83 -8.65 -1.26
C GLU A 24 -1.64 -7.75 -1.59
N LEU A 25 -1.49 -7.37 -2.86
CA LEU A 25 -0.38 -6.55 -3.33
C LEU A 25 -0.44 -5.13 -2.74
N VAL A 26 -1.62 -4.51 -2.71
CA VAL A 26 -1.83 -3.19 -2.08
C VAL A 26 -1.45 -3.24 -0.61
N ARG A 27 -1.93 -4.24 0.14
CA ARG A 27 -1.58 -4.41 1.56
C ARG A 27 -0.09 -4.62 1.74
N TYR A 28 0.52 -5.48 0.93
CA TYR A 28 1.95 -5.76 0.97
C TYR A 28 2.77 -4.47 0.80
N ILE A 29 2.52 -3.72 -0.28
CA ILE A 29 3.27 -2.49 -0.59
C ILE A 29 3.09 -1.45 0.52
N HIS A 30 1.86 -1.26 1.01
CA HIS A 30 1.57 -0.27 2.04
C HIS A 30 2.14 -0.65 3.42
N LEU A 31 2.27 -1.94 3.74
CA LEU A 31 2.87 -2.41 4.99
C LEU A 31 4.39 -2.55 4.93
N ASN A 32 5.02 -2.44 3.75
CA ASN A 32 6.48 -2.57 3.63
C ASN A 32 7.28 -1.65 4.55
N PRO A 33 6.94 -0.36 4.74
CA PRO A 33 7.67 0.49 5.68
C PRO A 33 7.67 -0.06 7.11
N LEU A 34 6.54 -0.63 7.57
CA LEU A 34 6.42 -1.26 8.88
C LEU A 34 7.25 -2.55 8.95
N ARG A 35 7.13 -3.42 7.93
CA ARG A 35 7.87 -4.69 7.84
C ARG A 35 9.38 -4.50 7.73
N ALA A 36 9.82 -3.43 7.08
CA ALA A 36 11.22 -3.05 6.96
C ALA A 36 11.76 -2.33 8.20
N GLY A 37 10.93 -2.07 9.22
CA GLY A 37 11.32 -1.36 10.44
C GLY A 37 11.57 0.14 10.25
N LEU A 38 11.11 0.73 9.15
CA LEU A 38 11.23 2.18 8.88
C LEU A 38 10.23 3.01 9.71
N VAL A 39 9.14 2.38 10.15
CA VAL A 39 8.16 2.95 11.08
C VAL A 39 7.81 1.90 12.15
N THR A 40 7.42 2.33 13.34
CA THR A 40 7.19 1.45 14.50
C THR A 40 5.76 0.97 14.65
N ASP A 41 4.80 1.70 14.06
CA ASP A 41 3.38 1.46 14.25
C ASP A 41 2.55 2.05 13.10
N LEU A 42 1.27 1.70 13.09
CA LEU A 42 0.33 2.19 12.11
C LEU A 42 0.02 3.69 12.22
N LYS A 43 0.19 4.31 13.39
CA LYS A 43 -0.03 5.77 13.54
C LYS A 43 1.08 6.54 12.82
N THR A 44 2.30 6.04 12.88
CA THR A 44 3.44 6.58 12.14
C THR A 44 3.29 6.31 10.65
N LEU A 45 2.79 5.12 10.27
CA LEU A 45 2.51 4.77 8.88
C LEU A 45 1.47 5.69 8.22
N ASP A 46 0.46 6.16 8.98
CA ASP A 46 -0.60 7.07 8.51
C ASP A 46 -0.05 8.34 7.83
N ASN A 47 1.18 8.74 8.16
CA ASN A 47 1.84 9.93 7.63
C ASN A 47 3.11 9.62 6.81
N HIS A 48 3.43 8.34 6.57
CA HIS A 48 4.67 7.97 5.90
C HIS A 48 4.64 8.39 4.41
N PRO A 49 5.61 9.19 3.93
CA PRO A 49 5.55 9.79 2.61
C PRO A 49 5.83 8.79 1.48
N TYR A 50 6.61 7.74 1.72
CA TYR A 50 7.11 6.84 0.67
C TYR A 50 6.24 5.60 0.44
N CYS A 51 4.95 5.69 0.72
CA CYS A 51 3.96 4.69 0.30
C CYS A 51 2.59 5.35 0.06
N GLY A 52 1.67 4.62 -0.59
CA GLY A 52 0.33 5.11 -0.90
C GLY A 52 -0.66 5.05 0.27
N HIS A 53 -0.26 4.52 1.43
CA HIS A 53 -1.12 4.31 2.59
C HIS A 53 -1.80 5.59 3.08
N SER A 54 -1.04 6.68 3.22
CA SER A 54 -1.52 7.95 3.76
C SER A 54 -2.60 8.59 2.89
N VAL A 55 -2.51 8.42 1.56
CA VAL A 55 -3.53 8.89 0.62
C VAL A 55 -4.78 8.01 0.69
N LEU A 56 -4.61 6.69 0.79
CA LEU A 56 -5.74 5.76 0.96
C LEU A 56 -6.55 6.09 2.23
N MET A 57 -5.84 6.43 3.31
CA MET A 57 -6.42 6.85 4.60
C MET A 57 -6.91 8.30 4.62
N ALA A 58 -6.85 9.03 3.50
CA ALA A 58 -7.22 10.45 3.38
C ALA A 58 -6.49 11.37 4.38
N LYS A 59 -5.24 11.04 4.74
CA LYS A 59 -4.36 11.86 5.58
C LYS A 59 -3.56 12.87 4.79
N VAL A 60 -3.24 12.53 3.55
CA VAL A 60 -2.48 13.36 2.61
C VAL A 60 -3.19 13.32 1.26
N ASN A 61 -3.33 14.47 0.60
CA ASN A 61 -3.79 14.52 -0.79
C ASN A 61 -2.60 14.44 -1.76
N ARG A 62 -2.73 13.66 -2.83
CA ARG A 62 -1.75 13.58 -3.91
C ARG A 62 -2.48 13.42 -5.24
N ASP A 63 -2.40 14.43 -6.10
CA ASP A 63 -3.17 14.47 -7.36
C ASP A 63 -2.80 13.34 -8.34
N TRP A 64 -1.62 12.75 -8.18
CA TRP A 64 -1.13 11.64 -9.01
C TRP A 64 -1.56 10.25 -8.52
N GLN A 65 -2.17 10.13 -7.34
CA GLN A 65 -2.57 8.84 -6.76
C GLN A 65 -4.10 8.71 -6.71
N ASN A 66 -4.68 8.00 -7.68
CA ASN A 66 -6.10 7.62 -7.60
C ASN A 66 -6.31 6.55 -6.52
N THR A 67 -7.30 6.75 -5.65
CA THR A 67 -7.65 5.79 -4.58
C THR A 67 -8.97 5.07 -4.80
N ASP A 68 -9.80 5.53 -5.74
CA ASP A 68 -11.16 5.06 -5.94
C ASP A 68 -11.17 3.58 -6.30
N LYS A 69 -10.37 3.19 -7.30
CA LYS A 69 -10.27 1.81 -7.76
C LYS A 69 -9.83 0.84 -6.66
N VAL A 70 -8.96 1.29 -5.76
CA VAL A 70 -8.46 0.48 -4.65
C VAL A 70 -9.52 0.40 -3.54
N LEU A 71 -10.18 1.51 -3.20
CA LEU A 71 -11.21 1.55 -2.18
C LEU A 71 -12.47 0.76 -2.59
N GLU A 72 -12.83 0.78 -3.88
CA GLU A 72 -13.90 -0.02 -4.48
C GLU A 72 -13.75 -1.52 -4.19
N LEU A 73 -12.51 -2.04 -4.07
CA LEU A 73 -12.25 -3.44 -3.72
C LEU A 73 -12.64 -3.81 -2.28
N PHE A 74 -12.84 -2.81 -1.41
CA PHE A 74 -13.23 -3.03 -0.01
C PHE A 74 -14.71 -2.71 0.22
N SER A 75 -15.24 -1.67 -0.41
CA SER A 75 -16.66 -1.25 -0.31
C SER A 75 -16.95 -0.09 -1.26
N GLU A 76 -18.18 0.01 -1.76
CA GLU A 76 -18.67 1.14 -2.57
C GLU A 76 -18.58 2.49 -1.82
N LYS A 77 -18.78 2.47 -0.50
CA LYS A 77 -18.68 3.66 0.34
C LYS A 77 -17.23 3.86 0.79
N SER A 78 -16.61 4.96 0.37
CA SER A 78 -15.20 5.25 0.66
C SER A 78 -14.85 5.31 2.15
N GLY A 79 -15.78 5.76 3.01
CA GLY A 79 -15.60 5.75 4.46
C GLY A 79 -15.50 4.32 5.02
N THR A 80 -16.44 3.45 4.63
CA THR A 80 -16.46 2.03 4.99
C THR A 80 -15.25 1.30 4.40
N ALA A 81 -14.90 1.57 3.15
CA ALA A 81 -13.73 0.99 2.49
C ALA A 81 -12.44 1.25 3.26
N ARG A 82 -12.23 2.49 3.75
CA ARG A 82 -11.08 2.84 4.59
C ARG A 82 -11.05 2.09 5.92
N GLN A 83 -12.22 1.90 6.55
CA GLN A 83 -12.33 1.14 7.79
C GLN A 83 -11.96 -0.34 7.58
N ILE A 84 -12.49 -0.96 6.52
CA ILE A 84 -12.18 -2.36 6.16
C ILE A 84 -10.70 -2.50 5.78
N TYR A 85 -10.17 -1.60 4.96
CA TYR A 85 -8.75 -1.59 4.64
C TYR A 85 -7.89 -1.49 5.90
N ARG A 86 -8.23 -0.58 6.82
CA ARG A 86 -7.50 -0.38 8.08
C ARG A 86 -7.53 -1.61 8.99
N SER A 87 -8.66 -2.31 9.07
CA SER A 87 -8.78 -3.52 9.89
C SER A 87 -8.04 -4.73 9.31
N GLN A 88 -7.72 -4.73 8.01
CA GLN A 88 -6.96 -5.81 7.38
C GLN A 88 -5.44 -5.63 7.45
N ILE A 89 -4.95 -4.45 7.83
CA ILE A 89 -3.52 -4.14 7.95
C ILE A 89 -3.07 -3.88 9.39
N GLY A 90 -3.99 -3.99 10.36
CA GLY A 90 -3.74 -3.75 11.79
C GLY A 90 -4.20 -4.89 12.68
#